data_AF-A0A066U884-F1
#
_entry.id   AF-A0A066U884-F1
#
_cell.length_a   1.000
_cell.length_b   1.000
_cell.length_c   1.000
_cell.angle_alpha   90.00
_cell.angle_beta   90.00
_cell.angle_gamma   90.00
#
_symmetry.space_group_name_H-M   'P 1'
#
loop_
_entity.id
_entity.type
_entity.pdbx_description
1 polymer ?
#
loop_
_entity_poly.entity_id
_entity_poly.type
_entity_poly.pdbx_seq_one_letter_code
_entity_poly.pdbx_strand_id
1 'polypeptide(L)'
;MWPRFRRRGTVLLAALGVALGLTAAAPASAADNPYQRGPDPTPTSIAADRGTFATAQTTVPRGNGFGGGVVYYPTDTAAGTFGAIAIAPGYGTEWRWYAWLGPRLASFGFVVVGIETNSLDDYADARADQLLAALDWLVTSSPVRDRVDRNRLAVGGHSMGGGGALVAGTRRPSLLTAVGMAPYVPNGNLSGIKIPTVLFGGQTDTTVTPSYLASAYATIPASTPRAYPEIAGEGHGFPAGGGGGNSGAFARVMMVWLKVFMDADTRYSSFLCPSLSDSRGISKYQASCPLGPGGTTPPAETFRLVNANAGRCVDVPGRSQSNGTQVALWDCNGGDNQRWKATDGKQLQVYGSKCLGADGTSPGAKAIIGDCTGGPAQQWNTNADGTVTSVPSGLCLDASGAGTGNGTPVIVWTCNHGANQQWNRT
;
A
#
# COMPACT_ATOMS: atom_id res chain seq x y z
N MET A 1 -42.43 -79.06 -35.03
CA MET A 1 -41.60 -78.13 -35.83
C MET A 1 -41.48 -76.83 -35.04
N TRP A 2 -40.26 -76.31 -34.88
CA TRP A 2 -39.85 -75.03 -34.25
C TRP A 2 -39.62 -75.01 -32.72
N PRO A 3 -38.36 -74.87 -32.25
CA PRO A 3 -38.08 -74.32 -30.94
C PRO A 3 -38.22 -72.79 -30.96
N ARG A 4 -39.05 -72.25 -30.06
CA ARG A 4 -39.26 -70.81 -29.85
C ARG A 4 -38.13 -70.21 -29.01
N PHE A 5 -37.59 -69.10 -29.52
CA PHE A 5 -36.67 -68.18 -28.85
C PHE A 5 -37.19 -67.69 -27.49
N ARG A 6 -36.33 -67.69 -26.47
CA ARG A 6 -36.46 -66.80 -25.30
C ARG A 6 -35.22 -65.92 -25.19
N ARG A 7 -35.43 -64.63 -25.41
CA ARG A 7 -34.49 -63.53 -25.16
C ARG A 7 -34.11 -63.51 -23.68
N ARG A 8 -32.80 -63.44 -23.38
CA ARG A 8 -32.28 -62.92 -22.12
C ARG A 8 -31.50 -61.66 -22.45
N GLY A 9 -31.94 -60.53 -21.90
CA GLY A 9 -31.29 -59.23 -22.05
C GLY A 9 -30.00 -59.18 -21.26
N THR A 10 -28.94 -58.68 -21.90
CA THR A 10 -27.65 -58.39 -21.30
C THR A 10 -27.69 -56.99 -20.72
N VAL A 11 -27.46 -56.83 -19.42
CA VAL A 11 -27.24 -55.54 -18.78
C VAL A 11 -25.77 -55.17 -18.97
N LEU A 12 -25.48 -54.08 -19.69
CA LEU A 12 -24.16 -53.47 -19.76
C LEU A 12 -23.92 -52.61 -18.50
N LEU A 13 -22.92 -52.97 -17.70
CA LEU A 13 -22.32 -52.11 -16.69
C LEU A 13 -21.23 -51.26 -17.37
N ALA A 14 -21.46 -49.94 -17.45
CA ALA A 14 -20.45 -48.98 -17.90
C ALA A 14 -19.51 -48.65 -16.73
N ALA A 15 -18.23 -49.00 -16.86
CA ALA A 15 -17.18 -48.57 -15.94
C ALA A 15 -16.71 -47.16 -16.31
N LEU A 16 -16.96 -46.17 -15.45
CA LEU A 16 -16.33 -44.85 -15.52
C LEU A 16 -14.93 -44.93 -14.92
N GLY A 17 -13.90 -44.83 -15.77
CA GLY A 17 -12.52 -44.60 -15.35
C GLY A 17 -12.33 -43.16 -14.91
N VAL A 18 -11.98 -42.94 -13.63
CA VAL A 18 -11.55 -41.63 -13.13
C VAL A 18 -10.06 -41.48 -13.44
N ALA A 19 -9.74 -40.57 -14.37
CA ALA A 19 -8.37 -40.14 -14.61
C ALA A 19 -7.95 -39.21 -13.46
N LEU A 20 -7.01 -39.64 -12.61
CA LEU A 20 -6.32 -38.75 -11.67
C LEU A 20 -5.38 -37.84 -12.46
N GLY A 21 -5.80 -36.60 -12.69
CA GLY A 21 -4.91 -35.53 -13.10
C GLY A 21 -4.01 -35.13 -11.94
N LEU A 22 -2.74 -35.51 -11.99
CA LEU A 22 -1.70 -34.92 -11.16
C LEU A 22 -1.48 -33.49 -11.64
N THR A 23 -2.09 -32.52 -10.95
CA THR A 23 -1.72 -31.12 -11.12
C THR A 23 -0.36 -30.91 -10.46
N ALA A 24 0.68 -30.76 -11.28
CA ALA A 24 1.95 -30.23 -10.81
C ALA A 24 1.66 -28.84 -10.22
N ALA A 25 1.88 -28.68 -8.93
CA ALA A 25 1.86 -27.36 -8.30
C ALA A 25 2.92 -26.51 -9.00
N ALA A 26 2.49 -25.42 -9.65
CA ALA A 26 3.40 -24.40 -10.13
C ALA A 26 4.27 -23.93 -8.95
N PRO A 27 5.57 -23.64 -9.16
CA PRO A 27 6.38 -23.09 -8.09
C PRO A 27 5.72 -21.78 -7.65
N ALA A 28 5.55 -21.61 -6.33
CA ALA A 28 5.08 -20.36 -5.77
C ALA A 28 6.03 -19.25 -6.28
N SER A 29 5.49 -18.31 -7.07
CA SER A 29 6.18 -17.06 -7.33
C SER A 29 6.56 -16.47 -5.98
N ALA A 30 7.82 -16.08 -5.79
CA ALA A 30 8.16 -15.24 -4.67
C ALA A 30 7.19 -14.04 -4.70
N ALA A 31 6.55 -13.73 -3.56
CA ALA A 31 5.77 -12.50 -3.49
C ALA A 31 6.72 -11.33 -3.80
N ASP A 32 6.39 -10.48 -4.76
CA ASP A 32 7.20 -9.30 -5.14
C ASP A 32 7.49 -8.40 -3.92
N ASN A 33 6.65 -8.50 -2.89
CA ASN A 33 6.87 -7.93 -1.57
C ASN A 33 6.92 -9.05 -0.49
N PRO A 34 8.07 -9.25 0.20
CA PRO A 34 8.24 -10.31 1.21
C PRO A 34 7.45 -10.10 2.50
N TYR A 35 6.80 -8.94 2.67
CA TYR A 35 5.98 -8.59 3.83
C TYR A 35 4.48 -8.77 3.58
N GLN A 36 4.06 -9.10 2.36
CA GLN A 36 2.65 -9.42 2.07
C GLN A 36 2.20 -10.61 2.91
N ARG A 37 1.06 -10.46 3.57
CA ARG A 37 0.43 -11.50 4.41
C ARG A 37 -1.04 -11.61 4.09
N GLY A 38 -1.53 -12.85 4.00
CA GLY A 38 -2.92 -13.15 3.70
C GLY A 38 -3.28 -13.02 2.21
N PRO A 39 -4.52 -13.41 1.85
CA PRO A 39 -5.00 -13.36 0.47
C PRO A 39 -5.11 -11.92 -0.04
N ASP A 40 -5.31 -11.78 -1.35
CA ASP A 40 -5.57 -10.47 -1.96
C ASP A 40 -6.81 -9.83 -1.34
N PRO A 41 -6.72 -8.54 -0.95
CA PRO A 41 -7.82 -7.86 -0.30
C PRO A 41 -8.97 -7.57 -1.27
N THR A 42 -10.17 -7.77 -0.77
CA THR A 42 -11.44 -7.38 -1.40
C THR A 42 -12.21 -6.42 -0.50
N PRO A 43 -13.20 -5.65 -1.03
CA PRO A 43 -14.07 -4.82 -0.21
C PRO A 43 -14.74 -5.57 0.96
N THR A 44 -15.11 -6.84 0.74
CA THR A 44 -15.66 -7.70 1.79
C THR A 44 -14.63 -8.07 2.84
N SER A 45 -13.41 -8.45 2.42
CA SER A 45 -12.36 -8.86 3.36
C SER A 45 -11.91 -7.72 4.29
N ILE A 46 -11.82 -6.49 3.78
CA ILE A 46 -11.38 -5.34 4.60
C ILE A 46 -12.49 -4.89 5.57
N ALA A 47 -13.76 -5.17 5.25
CA ALA A 47 -14.89 -4.86 6.11
C ALA A 47 -15.14 -5.91 7.20
N ALA A 48 -14.45 -7.06 7.13
CA ALA A 48 -14.62 -8.13 8.11
C ALA A 48 -14.14 -7.73 9.51
N ASP A 49 -14.79 -8.27 10.54
CA ASP A 49 -14.38 -8.08 11.93
C ASP A 49 -13.17 -8.93 12.33
N ARG A 50 -12.85 -9.95 11.51
CA ARG A 50 -11.64 -10.77 11.63
C ARG A 50 -11.05 -11.06 10.25
N GLY A 51 -9.72 -11.07 10.19
CA GLY A 51 -8.96 -11.52 9.04
C GLY A 51 -8.73 -13.04 9.06
N THR A 52 -7.78 -13.50 8.26
CA THR A 52 -7.54 -14.94 7.99
C THR A 52 -6.63 -15.63 8.98
N PHE A 53 -5.92 -14.90 9.83
CA PHE A 53 -4.97 -15.49 10.78
C PHE A 53 -5.66 -15.90 12.07
N ALA A 54 -5.43 -17.14 12.50
CA ALA A 54 -5.67 -17.53 13.88
C ALA A 54 -4.77 -16.73 14.82
N THR A 55 -5.29 -16.35 15.99
CA THR A 55 -4.60 -15.45 16.92
C THR A 55 -4.50 -16.07 18.31
N ALA A 56 -3.46 -15.67 19.03
CA ALA A 56 -3.28 -15.93 20.45
C ALA A 56 -2.93 -14.62 21.17
N GLN A 57 -2.96 -14.65 22.50
CA GLN A 57 -2.56 -13.52 23.33
C GLN A 57 -1.69 -13.96 24.51
N THR A 58 -0.88 -13.05 25.02
CA THR A 58 -0.12 -13.23 26.27
C THR A 58 -0.15 -11.94 27.08
N THR A 59 -0.26 -12.07 28.40
CA THR A 59 -0.17 -10.92 29.31
C THR A 59 1.27 -10.44 29.39
N VAL A 60 1.42 -9.12 29.53
CA VAL A 60 2.69 -8.46 29.80
C VAL A 60 2.69 -7.99 31.26
N PRO A 61 3.62 -8.47 32.10
CA PRO A 61 3.72 -8.00 33.47
C PRO A 61 4.15 -6.52 33.51
N ARG A 62 3.76 -5.83 34.58
CA ARG A 62 4.23 -4.45 34.84
C ARG A 62 5.76 -4.42 34.91
N GLY A 63 6.37 -3.40 34.31
CA GLY A 63 7.82 -3.26 34.20
C GLY A 63 8.24 -2.94 32.76
N ASN A 64 9.54 -3.09 32.45
CA ASN A 64 10.06 -2.86 31.09
C ASN A 64 9.87 -1.42 30.56
N GLY A 65 9.67 -0.45 31.46
CA GLY A 65 9.43 0.95 31.13
C GLY A 65 7.96 1.34 30.95
N PHE A 66 7.00 0.42 31.09
CA PHE A 66 5.56 0.69 30.97
C PHE A 66 4.72 -0.13 31.97
N GLY A 67 3.41 0.14 32.04
CA GLY A 67 2.50 -0.38 33.07
C GLY A 67 2.15 -1.86 32.97
N GLY A 68 2.68 -2.60 31.99
CA GLY A 68 2.24 -3.95 31.61
C GLY A 68 1.29 -3.90 30.41
N GLY A 69 0.45 -4.93 30.23
CA GLY A 69 -0.53 -4.94 29.13
C GLY A 69 -0.78 -6.33 28.55
N VAL A 70 -1.11 -6.39 27.26
CA VAL A 70 -1.39 -7.64 26.54
C VAL A 70 -0.80 -7.58 25.14
N VAL A 71 -0.14 -8.66 24.72
CA VAL A 71 0.28 -8.86 23.33
C VAL A 71 -0.68 -9.81 22.63
N TYR A 72 -1.16 -9.43 21.45
CA TYR A 72 -1.97 -10.24 20.53
C TYR A 72 -1.14 -10.52 19.29
N TYR A 73 -1.16 -11.76 18.78
CA TYR A 73 -0.29 -12.14 17.67
C TYR A 73 -0.87 -13.27 16.82
N PRO A 74 -0.55 -13.33 15.51
CA PRO A 74 -0.85 -14.48 14.66
C PRO A 74 -0.12 -15.73 15.15
N THR A 75 -0.80 -16.87 15.16
CA THR A 75 -0.18 -18.15 15.55
C THR A 75 0.56 -18.83 14.43
N ASP A 76 0.24 -18.50 13.17
CA ASP A 76 0.87 -19.06 11.98
C ASP A 76 2.32 -18.55 11.82
N THR A 77 3.28 -19.46 11.89
CA THR A 77 4.70 -19.18 11.68
C THR A 77 5.16 -19.46 10.25
N ALA A 78 4.36 -20.15 9.44
CA ALA A 78 4.69 -20.46 8.05
C ALA A 78 4.59 -19.22 7.14
N ALA A 79 3.76 -18.25 7.53
CA ALA A 79 3.65 -16.96 6.85
C ALA A 79 4.86 -16.01 7.08
N GLY A 80 5.83 -16.38 7.91
CA GLY A 80 6.96 -15.53 8.29
C GLY A 80 6.65 -14.59 9.46
N THR A 81 7.49 -13.57 9.67
CA THR A 81 7.32 -12.57 10.73
C THR A 81 6.30 -11.49 10.36
N PHE A 82 5.77 -10.80 11.37
CA PHE A 82 4.73 -9.77 11.24
C PHE A 82 5.20 -8.43 11.78
N GLY A 83 4.69 -7.34 11.22
CA GLY A 83 4.93 -6.00 11.77
C GLY A 83 4.22 -5.85 13.10
N ALA A 84 4.72 -4.97 13.95
CA ALA A 84 4.16 -4.75 15.28
C ALA A 84 3.73 -3.31 15.56
N ILE A 85 2.62 -3.14 16.27
CA ILE A 85 2.13 -1.85 16.74
C ILE A 85 1.97 -1.86 18.27
N ALA A 86 2.54 -0.85 18.93
CA ALA A 86 2.25 -0.56 20.34
C ALA A 86 1.12 0.48 20.42
N ILE A 87 0.12 0.24 21.28
CA ILE A 87 -1.05 1.11 21.41
C ILE A 87 -1.25 1.54 22.86
N ALA A 88 -1.31 2.85 23.09
CA ALA A 88 -1.52 3.43 24.42
C ALA A 88 -2.97 3.91 24.63
N PRO A 89 -3.55 3.69 25.83
CA PRO A 89 -4.84 4.23 26.21
C PRO A 89 -4.78 5.75 26.43
N GLY A 90 -5.95 6.36 26.67
CA GLY A 90 -6.09 7.78 26.96
C GLY A 90 -5.80 8.15 28.41
N TYR A 91 -5.92 9.44 28.72
CA TYR A 91 -5.81 9.95 30.09
C TYR A 91 -6.90 9.34 30.97
N GLY A 92 -6.54 8.83 32.14
CA GLY A 92 -7.49 8.20 33.07
C GLY A 92 -8.06 6.86 32.59
N THR A 93 -7.55 6.26 31.50
CA THR A 93 -8.09 5.01 30.95
C THR A 93 -7.05 3.89 30.84
N GLU A 94 -7.56 2.66 30.84
CA GLU A 94 -6.81 1.41 30.78
C GLU A 94 -6.95 0.72 29.42
N TRP A 95 -6.04 -0.20 29.09
CA TRP A 95 -6.06 -0.97 27.85
C TRP A 95 -7.37 -1.73 27.63
N ARG A 96 -8.00 -2.23 28.71
CA ARG A 96 -9.21 -3.06 28.63
C ARG A 96 -10.35 -2.48 27.77
N TRP A 97 -10.45 -1.14 27.69
CA TRP A 97 -11.47 -0.45 26.91
C TRP A 97 -11.23 -0.50 25.40
N TYR A 98 -9.98 -0.73 25.00
CA TYR A 98 -9.49 -0.78 23.61
C TYR A 98 -9.15 -2.21 23.18
N ALA A 99 -9.19 -3.18 24.11
CA ALA A 99 -8.69 -4.55 23.93
C ALA A 99 -9.28 -5.29 22.72
N TRP A 100 -10.46 -4.88 22.24
CA TRP A 100 -11.08 -5.41 21.03
C TRP A 100 -10.25 -5.20 19.75
N LEU A 101 -9.42 -4.15 19.69
CA LEU A 101 -8.50 -3.90 18.58
C LEU A 101 -7.42 -4.97 18.46
N GLY A 102 -6.96 -5.51 19.60
CA GLY A 102 -5.90 -6.52 19.68
C GLY A 102 -6.14 -7.73 18.78
N PRO A 103 -7.17 -8.57 19.05
CA PRO A 103 -7.45 -9.75 18.24
C PRO A 103 -7.90 -9.39 16.82
N ARG A 104 -8.56 -8.23 16.62
CA ARG A 104 -8.97 -7.78 15.28
C ARG A 104 -7.75 -7.55 14.40
N LEU A 105 -6.85 -6.64 14.79
CA LEU A 105 -5.65 -6.34 14.00
C LEU A 105 -4.73 -7.56 13.89
N ALA A 106 -4.59 -8.36 14.96
CA ALA A 106 -3.80 -9.59 14.90
C ALA A 106 -4.32 -10.59 13.88
N SER A 107 -5.64 -10.70 13.70
CA SER A 107 -6.22 -11.59 12.68
C SER A 107 -5.95 -11.13 11.24
N PHE A 108 -5.52 -9.88 11.02
CA PHE A 108 -5.04 -9.36 9.74
C PHE A 108 -3.52 -9.45 9.56
N GLY A 109 -2.80 -10.08 10.50
CA GLY A 109 -1.36 -10.32 10.38
C GLY A 109 -0.49 -9.22 10.99
N PHE A 110 -0.85 -8.73 12.18
CA PHE A 110 -0.03 -7.80 12.95
C PHE A 110 0.22 -8.31 14.37
N VAL A 111 1.37 -8.03 14.96
CA VAL A 111 1.55 -8.16 16.40
C VAL A 111 1.09 -6.87 17.07
N VAL A 112 0.21 -6.94 18.06
CA VAL A 112 -0.35 -5.77 18.73
C VAL A 112 0.02 -5.83 20.20
N VAL A 113 0.70 -4.80 20.70
CA VAL A 113 0.95 -4.64 22.13
C VAL A 113 0.08 -3.51 22.64
N GLY A 114 -0.99 -3.87 23.33
CA GLY A 114 -1.76 -2.91 24.09
C GLY A 114 -1.12 -2.69 25.45
N ILE A 115 -0.68 -1.47 25.73
CA ILE A 115 0.03 -1.17 26.97
C ILE A 115 -0.93 -0.65 28.04
N GLU A 116 -0.69 -1.02 29.28
CA GLU A 116 -1.09 -0.18 30.41
C GLU A 116 -0.03 0.90 30.63
N THR A 117 -0.45 2.05 31.13
CA THR A 117 0.48 3.13 31.46
C THR A 117 1.02 3.00 32.88
N ASN A 118 2.20 3.58 33.14
CA ASN A 118 2.83 3.60 34.46
C ASN A 118 1.96 4.36 35.47
N SER A 119 1.35 5.47 35.02
CA SER A 119 0.29 6.18 35.69
C SER A 119 -0.84 6.51 34.72
N LEU A 120 -2.09 6.38 35.19
CA LEU A 120 -3.27 6.76 34.40
C LEU A 120 -3.27 8.26 34.04
N ASP A 121 -2.57 9.09 34.82
CA ASP A 121 -2.45 10.54 34.63
C ASP A 121 -1.24 10.94 33.77
N ASP A 122 -0.50 9.99 33.21
CA ASP A 122 0.66 10.29 32.36
C ASP A 122 0.23 11.12 31.13
N TYR A 123 1.01 12.15 30.81
CA TYR A 123 0.81 13.00 29.63
C TYR A 123 1.52 12.42 28.38
N ALA A 124 1.33 13.08 27.24
CA ALA A 124 1.79 12.60 25.93
C ALA A 124 3.27 12.19 25.89
N ASP A 125 4.19 13.01 26.43
CA ASP A 125 5.62 12.70 26.41
C ASP A 125 5.97 11.41 27.17
N ALA A 126 5.38 11.23 28.37
CA ALA A 126 5.57 10.02 29.15
C ALA A 126 4.95 8.79 28.47
N ARG A 127 3.80 8.95 27.79
CA ARG A 127 3.19 7.87 26.99
C ARG A 127 4.02 7.54 25.75
N ALA A 128 4.69 8.52 25.15
CA ALA A 128 5.61 8.29 24.04
C ALA A 128 6.79 7.40 24.47
N ASP A 129 7.40 7.70 25.61
CA ASP A 129 8.50 6.89 26.16
C ASP A 129 8.04 5.45 26.46
N GLN A 130 6.82 5.29 26.99
CA GLN A 130 6.23 3.99 27.27
C GLN A 130 5.91 3.19 25.99
N LEU A 131 5.40 3.83 24.95
CA LEU A 131 5.17 3.20 23.65
C LEU A 131 6.48 2.70 23.02
N LEU A 132 7.53 3.51 23.06
CA LEU A 132 8.84 3.14 22.55
C LEU A 132 9.48 2.02 23.37
N ALA A 133 9.38 2.07 24.71
CA ALA A 133 9.84 1.01 25.59
C ALA A 133 9.10 -0.31 25.35
N ALA A 134 7.79 -0.27 25.09
CA ALA A 134 7.01 -1.46 24.76
C ALA A 134 7.44 -2.10 23.44
N LEU A 135 7.73 -1.30 22.41
CA LEU A 135 8.28 -1.80 21.16
C LEU A 135 9.67 -2.41 21.33
N ASP A 136 10.55 -1.76 22.10
CA ASP A 136 11.90 -2.27 22.38
C ASP A 136 11.85 -3.59 23.15
N TRP A 137 11.01 -3.68 24.19
CA TRP A 137 10.78 -4.91 24.92
C TRP A 137 10.21 -6.01 24.01
N LEU A 138 9.25 -5.66 23.15
CA LEU A 138 8.60 -6.61 22.24
C LEU A 138 9.63 -7.32 21.35
N VAL A 139 10.56 -6.58 20.76
CA VAL A 139 11.53 -7.13 19.80
C VAL A 139 12.79 -7.72 20.44
N THR A 140 13.05 -7.42 21.72
CA THR A 140 14.28 -7.89 22.40
C THR A 140 14.02 -9.01 23.41
N SER A 141 12.94 -8.90 24.19
CA SER A 141 12.78 -9.64 25.44
C SER A 141 11.46 -10.41 25.54
N SER A 142 10.48 -10.08 24.70
CA SER A 142 9.17 -10.73 24.77
C SER A 142 9.23 -12.22 24.39
N PRO A 143 8.26 -13.02 24.88
CA PRO A 143 8.13 -14.43 24.48
C PRO A 143 7.68 -14.61 23.02
N VAL A 144 7.27 -13.52 22.34
CA VAL A 144 6.79 -13.56 20.95
C VAL A 144 7.72 -12.82 19.99
N ARG A 145 8.91 -12.41 20.43
CA ARG A 145 9.88 -11.64 19.64
C ARG A 145 10.21 -12.30 18.29
N ASP A 146 10.25 -13.62 18.24
CA ASP A 146 10.57 -14.38 17.01
C ASP A 146 9.43 -14.34 15.96
N ARG A 147 8.25 -13.82 16.34
CA ARG A 147 7.13 -13.54 15.42
C ARG A 147 7.17 -12.12 14.88
N VAL A 148 7.99 -11.25 15.45
CA VAL A 148 7.98 -9.82 15.16
C VAL A 148 9.11 -9.48 14.20
N ASP A 149 8.77 -8.80 13.11
CA ASP A 149 9.75 -8.14 12.29
C ASP A 149 10.18 -6.84 12.98
N ARG A 150 11.40 -6.84 13.52
CA ARG A 150 11.93 -5.73 14.31
C ARG A 150 12.10 -4.42 13.54
N ASN A 151 12.05 -4.46 12.21
CA ASN A 151 12.19 -3.28 11.35
C ASN A 151 10.82 -2.71 10.94
N ARG A 152 9.71 -3.37 11.29
CA ARG A 152 8.37 -2.98 10.86
C ARG A 152 7.48 -2.64 12.05
N LEU A 153 7.82 -1.52 12.69
CA LEU A 153 7.21 -1.09 13.93
C LEU A 153 6.37 0.18 13.75
N ALA A 154 5.25 0.25 14.46
CA ALA A 154 4.35 1.39 14.48
C ALA A 154 3.91 1.72 15.91
N VAL A 155 3.37 2.93 16.07
CA VAL A 155 2.77 3.37 17.33
C VAL A 155 1.36 3.87 17.11
N GLY A 156 0.49 3.64 18.07
CA GLY A 156 -0.86 4.16 18.08
C GLY A 156 -1.29 4.59 19.47
N GLY A 157 -2.36 5.37 19.57
CA GLY A 157 -2.95 5.64 20.86
C GLY A 157 -4.19 6.51 20.78
N HIS A 158 -4.94 6.53 21.88
CA HIS A 158 -6.17 7.30 22.01
C HIS A 158 -5.97 8.55 22.87
N SER A 159 -6.57 9.68 22.50
CA SER A 159 -6.55 10.91 23.32
C SER A 159 -5.12 11.32 23.70
N MET A 160 -4.79 11.42 24.98
CA MET A 160 -3.43 11.64 25.47
C MET A 160 -2.42 10.58 24.98
N GLY A 161 -2.84 9.31 24.87
CA GLY A 161 -2.04 8.25 24.25
C GLY A 161 -1.86 8.44 22.76
N GLY A 162 -2.82 9.04 22.06
CA GLY A 162 -2.70 9.44 20.67
C GLY A 162 -1.69 10.57 20.48
N GLY A 163 -1.69 11.54 21.39
CA GLY A 163 -0.60 12.51 21.51
C GLY A 163 0.76 11.85 21.72
N GLY A 164 0.83 10.89 22.64
CA GLY A 164 2.06 10.11 22.89
C GLY A 164 2.54 9.33 21.67
N ALA A 165 1.64 8.75 20.88
CA ALA A 165 1.99 8.06 19.63
C ALA A 165 2.59 9.03 18.59
N LEU A 166 2.05 10.24 18.46
CA LEU A 166 2.55 11.25 17.55
C LEU A 166 3.91 11.82 17.99
N VAL A 167 4.10 12.00 19.30
CA VAL A 167 5.39 12.36 19.90
C VAL A 167 6.41 11.24 19.68
N ALA A 168 6.05 9.97 19.92
CA ALA A 168 6.91 8.82 19.66
C ALA A 168 7.30 8.72 18.18
N GLY A 169 6.36 8.95 17.27
CA GLY A 169 6.61 9.01 15.83
C GLY A 169 7.59 10.12 15.41
N THR A 170 7.58 11.24 16.12
CA THR A 170 8.56 12.32 15.94
C THR A 170 9.94 11.96 16.48
N ARG A 171 10.00 11.29 17.65
CA ARG A 171 11.25 10.89 18.32
C ARG A 171 11.97 9.73 17.64
N ARG A 172 11.23 8.79 17.03
CA ARG A 172 11.79 7.59 16.39
C ARG A 172 11.40 7.52 14.90
N PRO A 173 12.16 8.18 14.00
CA PRO A 173 11.85 8.21 12.58
C PRO A 173 12.02 6.85 11.86
N SER A 174 12.55 5.83 12.55
CA SER A 174 12.59 4.45 12.03
C SER A 174 11.25 3.72 12.15
N LEU A 175 10.25 4.29 12.84
CA LEU A 175 8.90 3.77 12.85
C LEU A 175 8.25 3.95 11.47
N LEU A 176 7.47 2.97 11.03
CA LEU A 176 6.84 3.00 9.72
C LEU A 176 5.57 3.84 9.68
N THR A 177 4.88 4.00 10.81
CA THR A 177 3.72 4.89 10.90
C THR A 177 3.32 5.22 12.34
N ALA A 178 2.61 6.35 12.52
CA ALA A 178 1.89 6.72 13.74
C ALA A 178 0.38 6.81 13.50
N VAL A 179 -0.40 6.29 14.46
CA VAL A 179 -1.88 6.33 14.45
C VAL A 179 -2.40 7.13 15.64
N GLY A 180 -2.96 8.30 15.39
CA GLY A 180 -3.63 9.10 16.42
C GLY A 180 -5.13 8.86 16.41
N MET A 181 -5.71 8.35 17.51
CA MET A 181 -7.16 8.16 17.65
C MET A 181 -7.74 9.21 18.59
N ALA A 182 -8.58 10.11 18.08
CA ALA A 182 -8.97 11.35 18.76
C ALA A 182 -7.79 12.02 19.50
N PRO A 183 -6.62 12.21 18.86
CA PRO A 183 -5.38 12.47 19.58
C PRO A 183 -5.37 13.89 20.15
N TYR A 184 -5.07 14.01 21.44
CA TYR A 184 -4.69 15.29 22.02
C TYR A 184 -3.26 15.61 21.60
N VAL A 185 -3.06 16.58 20.72
CA VAL A 185 -1.76 16.96 20.15
C VAL A 185 -1.11 18.04 21.01
N PRO A 186 0.02 17.77 21.70
CA PRO A 186 0.74 18.79 22.45
C PRO A 186 1.05 20.01 21.57
N ASN A 187 0.68 21.20 22.03
CA ASN A 187 0.84 22.47 21.30
C ASN A 187 0.12 22.56 19.94
N GLY A 188 -0.73 21.58 19.59
CA GLY A 188 -1.46 21.55 18.32
C GLY A 188 -0.57 21.48 17.07
N ASN A 189 0.69 21.05 17.20
CA ASN A 189 1.70 21.14 16.14
C ASN A 189 2.35 19.78 15.87
N LEU A 190 2.29 19.35 14.60
CA LEU A 190 2.83 18.11 14.07
C LEU A 190 3.89 18.34 12.97
N SER A 191 4.42 19.55 12.83
CA SER A 191 5.46 19.87 11.83
C SER A 191 6.74 19.03 11.98
N GLY A 192 6.99 18.46 13.17
CA GLY A 192 8.12 17.58 13.43
C GLY A 192 7.95 16.14 12.91
N ILE A 193 6.73 15.71 12.58
CA ILE A 193 6.47 14.31 12.22
C ILE A 193 6.88 14.02 10.76
N LYS A 194 7.75 13.02 10.59
CA LYS A 194 8.34 12.64 9.30
C LYS A 194 7.92 11.26 8.81
N ILE A 195 7.15 10.55 9.62
CA ILE A 195 6.66 9.21 9.30
C ILE A 195 5.18 9.29 8.87
N PRO A 196 4.71 8.39 7.99
CA PRO A 196 3.30 8.30 7.63
C PRO A 196 2.39 8.38 8.85
N THR A 197 1.40 9.28 8.82
CA THR A 197 0.56 9.55 10.00
C THR A 197 -0.92 9.61 9.64
N VAL A 198 -1.75 8.83 10.33
CA VAL A 198 -3.22 8.94 10.23
C VAL A 198 -3.80 9.47 11.54
N LEU A 199 -4.65 10.48 11.43
CA LEU A 199 -5.40 11.03 12.55
C LEU A 199 -6.87 10.66 12.38
N PHE A 200 -7.46 9.98 13.36
CA PHE A 200 -8.88 9.69 13.39
C PHE A 200 -9.59 10.68 14.32
N GLY A 201 -10.65 11.33 13.86
CA GLY A 201 -11.48 12.22 14.67
C GLY A 201 -12.90 11.69 14.83
N GLY A 202 -13.58 12.00 15.93
CA GLY A 202 -15.03 11.78 16.06
C GLY A 202 -15.80 13.02 15.59
N GLN A 203 -16.83 12.84 14.76
CA GLN A 203 -17.64 13.96 14.26
C GLN A 203 -18.27 14.81 15.37
N THR A 204 -18.63 14.18 16.51
CA THR A 204 -19.26 14.84 17.66
C THR A 204 -18.31 14.99 18.85
N ASP A 205 -17.00 14.82 18.64
CA ASP A 205 -15.99 14.95 19.68
C ASP A 205 -15.94 16.40 20.21
N THR A 206 -16.19 16.55 21.51
CA THR A 206 -16.15 17.84 22.23
C THR A 206 -14.86 18.06 23.01
N THR A 207 -14.00 17.04 23.11
CA THR A 207 -12.71 17.08 23.82
C THR A 207 -11.58 17.41 22.85
N VAL A 208 -11.48 16.63 21.77
CA VAL A 208 -10.58 16.86 20.64
C VAL A 208 -11.46 17.17 19.44
N THR A 209 -11.87 18.44 19.33
CA THR A 209 -12.88 18.83 18.35
C THR A 209 -12.40 18.61 16.91
N PRO A 210 -13.31 18.37 15.94
CA PRO A 210 -12.95 18.28 14.53
C PRO A 210 -12.15 19.49 14.02
N SER A 211 -12.45 20.69 14.52
CA SER A 211 -11.70 21.91 14.16
C SER A 211 -10.28 21.90 14.71
N TYR A 212 -10.11 21.54 15.98
CA TYR A 212 -8.79 21.39 16.60
C TYR A 212 -7.93 20.36 15.86
N LEU A 213 -8.51 19.19 15.55
CA LEU A 213 -7.78 18.12 14.89
C LEU A 213 -7.44 18.46 13.43
N ALA A 214 -8.34 19.14 12.72
CA ALA A 214 -8.07 19.65 11.37
C ALA A 214 -6.92 20.68 11.36
N SER A 215 -6.85 21.56 12.36
CA SER A 215 -5.73 22.50 12.52
C SER A 215 -4.42 21.76 12.76
N ALA A 216 -4.40 20.76 13.65
CA ALA A 216 -3.20 19.96 13.88
C ALA A 216 -2.78 19.18 12.61
N TYR A 217 -3.73 18.56 11.91
CA TYR A 217 -3.48 17.85 10.65
C TYR A 217 -2.80 18.74 9.60
N ALA A 218 -3.24 19.99 9.48
CA ALA A 218 -2.68 20.95 8.52
C ALA A 218 -1.19 21.24 8.76
N THR A 219 -0.71 21.12 10.01
CA THR A 219 0.70 21.35 10.36
C THR A 219 1.64 20.20 9.97
N ILE A 220 1.12 19.01 9.67
CA ILE A 220 1.95 17.89 9.19
C ILE A 220 2.64 18.31 7.87
N PRO A 221 3.94 18.04 7.68
CA PRO A 221 4.63 18.39 6.45
C PRO A 221 3.95 17.79 5.21
N ALA A 222 3.86 18.54 4.12
CA ALA A 222 3.24 18.07 2.89
C ALA A 222 3.98 16.86 2.27
N SER A 223 5.26 16.70 2.58
CA SER A 223 6.07 15.52 2.20
C SER A 223 5.75 14.27 3.01
N THR A 224 5.08 14.41 4.16
CA THR A 224 4.73 13.29 5.04
C THR A 224 3.37 12.72 4.62
N PRO A 225 3.25 11.42 4.25
CA PRO A 225 1.98 10.80 3.94
C PRO A 225 1.03 10.92 5.12
N ARG A 226 -0.16 11.44 4.86
CA ARG A 226 -1.13 11.73 5.92
C ARG A 226 -2.57 11.48 5.49
N ALA A 227 -3.39 11.09 6.46
CA ALA A 227 -4.83 11.02 6.31
C ALA A 227 -5.57 11.49 7.57
N TYR A 228 -6.76 12.04 7.36
CA TYR A 228 -7.72 12.48 8.38
C TYR A 228 -9.14 11.96 8.05
N PRO A 229 -9.43 10.69 8.41
CA PRO A 229 -10.78 10.15 8.51
C PRO A 229 -11.52 10.66 9.77
N GLU A 230 -12.70 11.22 9.58
CA GLU A 230 -13.64 11.59 10.64
C GLU A 230 -14.77 10.55 10.73
N ILE A 231 -14.97 9.98 11.91
CA ILE A 231 -15.93 8.90 12.15
C ILE A 231 -17.32 9.51 12.39
N ALA A 232 -18.28 9.12 11.55
CA ALA A 232 -19.62 9.71 11.54
C ALA A 232 -20.37 9.45 12.85
N GLY A 233 -20.99 10.49 13.41
CA GLY A 233 -21.81 10.42 14.63
C GLY A 233 -21.04 10.15 15.94
N GLU A 234 -19.77 9.80 15.88
CA GLU A 234 -19.01 9.34 17.04
C GLU A 234 -18.35 10.50 17.81
N GLY A 235 -18.28 10.36 19.14
CA GLY A 235 -17.63 11.32 20.04
C GLY A 235 -16.20 10.92 20.43
N HIS A 236 -15.63 11.55 21.47
CA HIS A 236 -14.23 11.31 21.89
C HIS A 236 -13.91 9.84 22.15
N GLY A 237 -14.85 9.13 22.78
CA GLY A 237 -14.67 7.75 23.20
C GLY A 237 -14.75 6.70 22.10
N PHE A 238 -14.87 7.06 20.81
CA PHE A 238 -15.11 6.10 19.73
C PHE A 238 -14.12 4.91 19.64
N PRO A 239 -12.83 5.04 20.02
CA PRO A 239 -11.93 3.87 20.02
C PRO A 239 -12.20 2.93 21.21
N ALA A 240 -12.83 3.43 22.27
CA ALA A 240 -13.22 2.68 23.45
C ALA A 240 -14.64 2.10 23.27
N GLY A 241 -14.88 0.87 23.75
CA GLY A 241 -16.25 0.31 23.79
C GLY A 241 -16.54 -0.86 22.85
N GLY A 242 -15.53 -1.64 22.47
CA GLY A 242 -15.75 -3.00 21.97
C GLY A 242 -16.08 -3.15 20.48
N GLY A 243 -15.89 -2.10 19.68
CA GLY A 243 -15.99 -2.19 18.22
C GLY A 243 -17.41 -2.10 17.62
N GLY A 244 -18.42 -1.75 18.43
CA GLY A 244 -19.78 -1.46 17.94
C GLY A 244 -19.91 -0.09 17.26
N GLY A 245 -21.03 0.16 16.58
CA GLY A 245 -21.29 1.43 15.89
C GLY A 245 -20.31 1.68 14.73
N ASN A 246 -19.86 2.93 14.57
CA ASN A 246 -18.89 3.26 13.51
C ASN A 246 -17.43 2.99 13.92
N SER A 247 -17.19 2.41 15.09
CA SER A 247 -15.88 1.88 15.50
C SER A 247 -15.33 0.83 14.52
N GLY A 248 -16.21 0.06 13.86
CA GLY A 248 -15.82 -0.86 12.79
C GLY A 248 -15.27 -0.15 11.54
N ALA A 249 -15.80 1.03 11.20
CA ALA A 249 -15.28 1.85 10.10
C ALA A 249 -13.89 2.39 10.43
N PHE A 250 -13.68 2.85 11.67
CA PHE A 250 -12.38 3.23 12.20
C PHE A 250 -11.37 2.07 12.07
N ALA A 251 -11.68 0.88 12.59
CA ALA A 251 -10.76 -0.25 12.57
C ALA A 251 -10.46 -0.75 11.15
N ARG A 252 -11.44 -0.70 10.24
CA ARG A 252 -11.23 -1.00 8.81
C ARG A 252 -10.18 -0.08 8.21
N VAL A 253 -10.36 1.23 8.35
CA VAL A 253 -9.42 2.22 7.78
C VAL A 253 -8.05 2.12 8.44
N MET A 254 -7.98 1.92 9.76
CA MET A 254 -6.72 1.70 10.48
C MET A 254 -6.00 0.46 9.96
N MET A 255 -6.67 -0.68 9.80
CA MET A 255 -6.07 -1.90 9.28
C MET A 255 -5.51 -1.72 7.87
N VAL A 256 -6.28 -1.11 6.97
CA VAL A 256 -5.85 -0.82 5.59
C VAL A 256 -4.62 0.10 5.60
N TRP A 257 -4.62 1.13 6.45
CA TRP A 257 -3.47 2.02 6.64
C TRP A 257 -2.21 1.27 7.10
N LEU A 258 -2.34 0.40 8.11
CA LEU A 258 -1.22 -0.41 8.59
C LEU A 258 -0.70 -1.35 7.49
N LYS A 259 -1.58 -1.93 6.67
CA LYS A 259 -1.16 -2.76 5.52
C LYS A 259 -0.31 -1.97 4.52
N VAL A 260 -0.77 -0.77 4.15
CA VAL A 260 -0.05 0.07 3.19
C VAL A 260 1.34 0.48 3.72
N PHE A 261 1.45 0.87 4.98
CA PHE A 261 2.70 1.46 5.50
C PHE A 261 3.61 0.49 6.26
N MET A 262 3.06 -0.46 7.03
CA MET A 262 3.87 -1.42 7.79
C MET A 262 4.26 -2.65 6.99
N ASP A 263 3.38 -3.12 6.10
CA ASP A 263 3.64 -4.29 5.25
C ASP A 263 4.09 -3.86 3.84
N ALA A 264 4.16 -2.56 3.55
CA ALA A 264 4.38 -2.06 2.19
C ALA A 264 3.43 -2.69 1.16
N ASP A 265 2.21 -3.05 1.58
CA ASP A 265 1.30 -3.87 0.81
C ASP A 265 0.42 -2.98 -0.09
N THR A 266 0.93 -2.72 -1.30
CA THR A 266 0.28 -1.87 -2.31
C THR A 266 -1.06 -2.43 -2.79
N ARG A 267 -1.37 -3.70 -2.53
CA ARG A 267 -2.72 -4.27 -2.76
C ARG A 267 -3.80 -3.52 -1.98
N TYR A 268 -3.43 -2.82 -0.91
CA TYR A 268 -4.35 -2.05 -0.07
C TYR A 268 -4.44 -0.55 -0.44
N SER A 269 -3.54 -0.03 -1.26
CA SER A 269 -3.46 1.41 -1.56
C SER A 269 -4.71 1.98 -2.22
N SER A 270 -5.37 1.19 -3.08
CA SER A 270 -6.61 1.59 -3.77
C SER A 270 -7.82 1.75 -2.84
N PHE A 271 -7.78 1.21 -1.62
CA PHE A 271 -8.84 1.42 -0.64
C PHE A 271 -8.71 2.77 0.08
N LEU A 272 -7.55 3.44 0.00
CA LEU A 272 -7.30 4.74 0.61
C LEU A 272 -7.26 5.90 -0.39
N CYS A 273 -6.91 5.64 -1.65
CA CYS A 273 -6.70 6.64 -2.68
C CYS A 273 -7.31 6.23 -4.03
N PRO A 274 -7.79 7.19 -4.85
CA PRO A 274 -7.77 8.65 -4.63
C PRO A 274 -8.77 9.15 -3.57
N SER A 275 -9.70 8.29 -3.15
CA SER A 275 -10.61 8.48 -2.03
C SER A 275 -10.81 7.13 -1.32
N LEU A 276 -11.45 7.13 -0.14
CA LEU A 276 -11.84 5.87 0.50
C LEU A 276 -12.80 5.10 -0.41
N SER A 277 -12.45 3.84 -0.69
CA SER A 277 -13.33 2.94 -1.45
C SER A 277 -14.61 2.59 -0.70
N ASP A 278 -14.59 2.66 0.63
CA ASP A 278 -15.72 2.42 1.51
C ASP A 278 -15.81 3.48 2.61
N SER A 279 -16.62 4.51 2.34
CA SER A 279 -16.88 5.64 3.23
C SER A 279 -17.97 5.38 4.28
N ARG A 280 -18.55 4.16 4.36
CA ARG A 280 -19.58 3.87 5.38
C ARG A 280 -19.02 4.07 6.78
N GLY A 281 -19.69 4.90 7.58
CA GLY A 281 -19.27 5.27 8.92
C GLY A 281 -18.20 6.38 8.98
N ILE A 282 -17.87 7.01 7.84
CA ILE A 282 -16.91 8.11 7.73
C ILE A 282 -17.64 9.37 7.22
N SER A 283 -17.67 10.45 8.02
CA SER A 283 -18.33 11.71 7.65
C SER A 283 -17.45 12.59 6.76
N LYS A 284 -16.13 12.50 6.95
CA LYS A 284 -15.14 13.28 6.20
C LYS A 284 -13.87 12.46 6.02
N TYR A 285 -13.21 12.60 4.87
CA TYR A 285 -11.90 12.02 4.63
C TYR A 285 -11.02 12.99 3.86
N GLN A 286 -9.84 13.26 4.41
CA GLN A 286 -8.79 14.04 3.75
C GLN A 286 -7.52 13.21 3.73
N ALA A 287 -6.79 13.18 2.62
CA ALA A 287 -5.53 12.46 2.51
C ALA A 287 -4.56 13.15 1.55
N SER A 288 -3.26 12.94 1.75
CA SER A 288 -2.20 13.41 0.86
C SER A 288 -1.93 12.42 -0.28
N CYS A 289 -2.97 11.98 -0.98
CA CYS A 289 -2.84 10.97 -2.03
C CYS A 289 -1.81 11.37 -3.12
N PRO A 290 -1.09 10.41 -3.71
CA PRO A 290 -1.19 8.96 -3.48
C PRO A 290 -0.57 8.51 -2.13
N LEU A 291 -1.14 7.46 -1.53
CA LEU A 291 -0.64 6.84 -0.29
C LEU A 291 -0.04 5.46 -0.61
N GLY A 292 1.24 5.28 -0.31
CA GLY A 292 2.01 4.05 -0.52
C GLY A 292 3.26 4.03 0.35
N PRO A 293 3.92 2.87 0.51
CA PRO A 293 5.13 2.75 1.31
C PRO A 293 6.25 3.64 0.78
N GLY A 294 6.52 4.73 1.50
CA GLY A 294 7.52 5.74 1.15
C GLY A 294 6.99 7.16 1.35
N GLY A 295 7.24 7.75 2.53
CA GLY A 295 7.03 9.17 2.82
C GLY A 295 8.05 10.12 2.20
N THR A 296 8.46 9.76 1.00
CA THR A 296 9.11 10.61 0.01
C THR A 296 8.36 10.27 -1.25
N THR A 297 7.91 11.28 -2.00
CA THR A 297 7.44 11.10 -3.39
C THR A 297 8.22 9.94 -4.02
N PRO A 298 7.57 8.84 -4.45
CA PRO A 298 8.30 7.76 -5.07
C PRO A 298 9.19 8.39 -6.14
N PRO A 299 10.48 8.04 -6.27
CA PRO A 299 11.05 8.12 -7.61
C PRO A 299 10.13 7.23 -8.42
N ALA A 300 9.17 7.83 -9.14
CA ALA A 300 8.17 7.03 -9.84
C ALA A 300 8.94 6.00 -10.64
N GLU A 301 8.60 4.73 -10.43
CA GLU A 301 9.43 3.60 -10.81
C GLU A 301 9.90 3.83 -12.23
N THR A 302 11.23 3.98 -12.38
CA THR A 302 11.79 4.06 -13.72
C THR A 302 11.72 2.66 -14.30
N PHE A 303 11.14 2.54 -15.48
CA PHE A 303 11.05 1.31 -16.24
C PHE A 303 11.76 1.48 -17.58
N ARG A 304 12.11 0.36 -18.20
CA ARG A 304 12.47 0.28 -19.60
C ARG A 304 11.22 0.03 -20.43
N LEU A 305 11.10 0.69 -21.57
CA LEU A 305 10.09 0.37 -22.59
C LEU A 305 10.69 -0.62 -23.57
N VAL A 306 10.41 -1.90 -23.39
CA VAL A 306 10.96 -2.99 -24.21
C VAL A 306 9.97 -3.34 -25.32
N ASN A 307 10.38 -3.20 -26.56
CA ASN A 307 9.58 -3.56 -27.71
C ASN A 307 9.34 -5.08 -27.74
N ALA A 308 8.09 -5.52 -27.87
CA ALA A 308 7.73 -6.93 -27.84
C ALA A 308 8.28 -7.72 -29.06
N ASN A 309 8.39 -7.07 -30.23
CA ASN A 309 8.95 -7.68 -31.43
C ASN A 309 10.49 -7.80 -31.37
N ALA A 310 11.16 -6.77 -30.87
CA ALA A 310 12.63 -6.69 -30.93
C ALA A 310 13.34 -7.17 -29.66
N GLY A 311 12.67 -7.21 -28.51
CA GLY A 311 13.30 -7.42 -27.20
C GLY A 311 14.27 -6.29 -26.81
N ARG A 312 14.16 -5.13 -27.46
CA ARG A 312 15.04 -3.96 -27.31
C ARG A 312 14.33 -2.78 -26.69
N CYS A 313 15.09 -1.92 -26.04
CA CYS A 313 14.58 -0.80 -25.28
C CYS A 313 14.43 0.45 -26.16
N VAL A 314 13.43 1.28 -25.86
CA VAL A 314 13.42 2.70 -26.28
C VAL A 314 14.62 3.38 -25.62
N ASP A 315 15.56 3.82 -26.45
CA ASP A 315 16.86 4.37 -26.06
C ASP A 315 17.03 5.78 -26.65
N VAL A 316 17.64 6.67 -25.86
CA VAL A 316 18.14 7.95 -26.37
C VAL A 316 19.57 7.76 -26.92
N PRO A 317 19.77 7.78 -28.26
CA PRO A 317 21.03 7.37 -28.87
C PRO A 317 22.21 8.22 -28.40
N GLY A 318 23.34 7.57 -28.15
CA GLY A 318 24.57 8.23 -27.70
C GLY A 318 24.45 8.93 -26.35
N ARG A 319 23.40 8.64 -25.57
CA ARG A 319 23.08 9.32 -24.30
C ARG A 319 22.91 10.85 -24.45
N SER A 320 22.53 11.30 -25.64
CA SER A 320 22.30 12.71 -25.93
C SER A 320 21.23 13.29 -24.99
N GLN A 321 21.42 14.53 -24.53
CA GLN A 321 20.40 15.31 -23.82
C GLN A 321 19.92 16.52 -24.63
N SER A 322 20.29 16.60 -25.91
CA SER A 322 19.85 17.66 -26.81
C SER A 322 18.38 17.49 -27.16
N ASN A 323 17.61 18.60 -27.09
CA ASN A 323 16.22 18.62 -27.51
C ASN A 323 16.10 18.27 -29.01
N GLY A 324 15.09 17.50 -29.38
CA GLY A 324 14.89 17.01 -30.75
C GLY A 324 15.64 15.72 -31.08
N THR A 325 16.39 15.13 -30.13
CA THR A 325 17.02 13.82 -30.36
C THR A 325 15.93 12.76 -30.52
N GLN A 326 15.88 12.13 -31.69
CA GLN A 326 14.98 11.01 -31.96
C GLN A 326 15.41 9.76 -31.20
N VAL A 327 14.47 9.11 -30.53
CA VAL A 327 14.73 7.85 -29.83
C VAL A 327 14.73 6.67 -30.81
N ALA A 328 15.49 5.64 -30.49
CA ALA A 328 15.63 4.44 -31.32
C ALA A 328 15.57 3.18 -30.46
N LEU A 329 15.41 2.03 -31.10
CA LEU A 329 15.64 0.75 -30.43
C LEU A 329 17.12 0.54 -30.18
N TRP A 330 17.45 0.07 -28.97
CA TRP A 330 18.78 -0.39 -28.65
C TRP A 330 18.74 -1.55 -27.65
N ASP A 331 19.77 -2.39 -27.64
CA ASP A 331 19.90 -3.46 -26.66
C ASP A 331 19.76 -2.90 -25.24
N CYS A 332 18.92 -3.56 -24.44
CA CYS A 332 18.64 -3.14 -23.07
C CYS A 332 19.88 -3.32 -22.20
N ASN A 333 20.54 -2.22 -21.86
CA ASN A 333 21.81 -2.19 -21.12
C ASN A 333 21.69 -1.53 -19.74
N GLY A 334 20.48 -1.08 -19.37
CA GLY A 334 20.19 -0.49 -18.06
C GLY A 334 20.73 0.92 -17.86
N GLY A 335 21.31 1.55 -18.89
CA GLY A 335 21.77 2.93 -18.85
C GLY A 335 20.65 3.93 -18.60
N ASP A 336 20.98 5.10 -18.03
CA ASP A 336 20.05 6.21 -17.77
C ASP A 336 19.23 6.64 -19.00
N ASN A 337 19.82 6.49 -20.18
CA ASN A 337 19.21 6.80 -21.48
C ASN A 337 18.12 5.82 -21.93
N GLN A 338 17.85 4.77 -21.14
CA GLN A 338 16.78 3.79 -21.34
C GLN A 338 15.83 3.72 -20.12
N ARG A 339 16.04 4.57 -19.10
CA ARG A 339 15.24 4.60 -17.87
C ARG A 339 14.15 5.66 -17.99
N TRP A 340 12.92 5.22 -18.19
CA TRP A 340 11.75 6.06 -18.39
C TRP A 340 10.88 6.08 -17.14
N LYS A 341 10.33 7.25 -16.82
CA LYS A 341 9.42 7.48 -15.70
C LYS A 341 8.09 8.01 -16.22
N ALA A 342 7.00 7.32 -15.91
CA ALA A 342 5.67 7.86 -16.15
C ALA A 342 5.33 8.91 -15.08
N THR A 343 4.71 10.02 -15.48
CA THR A 343 4.21 11.06 -14.56
C THR A 343 2.68 11.09 -14.56
N ASP A 344 2.08 11.65 -13.51
CA ASP A 344 0.63 11.90 -13.43
C ASP A 344 0.14 12.81 -14.57
N GLY A 345 1.02 13.65 -15.12
CA GLY A 345 0.78 14.47 -16.31
C GLY A 345 0.87 13.71 -17.64
N LYS A 346 0.83 12.36 -17.62
CA LYS A 346 0.94 11.48 -18.79
C LYS A 346 2.25 11.61 -19.56
N GLN A 347 3.32 12.13 -18.96
CA GLN A 347 4.62 12.23 -19.62
C GLN A 347 5.45 10.97 -19.39
N LEU A 348 6.32 10.65 -20.34
CA LEU A 348 7.37 9.65 -20.20
C LEU A 348 8.72 10.37 -20.09
N GLN A 349 9.21 10.52 -18.87
CA GLN A 349 10.41 11.29 -18.53
C GLN A 349 11.68 10.43 -18.56
N VAL A 350 12.78 10.95 -19.09
CA VAL A 350 14.14 10.38 -19.06
C VAL A 350 15.12 11.42 -18.50
N TYR A 351 16.19 10.97 -17.83
CA TYR A 351 17.16 11.82 -17.13
C TYR A 351 16.59 12.78 -16.06
N GLY A 352 15.33 12.62 -15.67
CA GLY A 352 14.65 13.47 -14.69
C GLY A 352 14.24 14.86 -15.18
N SER A 353 14.59 15.26 -16.40
CA SER A 353 14.30 16.60 -16.95
C SER A 353 13.81 16.61 -18.40
N LYS A 354 13.97 15.50 -19.13
CA LYS A 354 13.56 15.37 -20.54
C LYS A 354 12.35 14.47 -20.66
N CYS A 355 11.48 14.73 -21.62
CA CYS A 355 10.26 14.00 -21.85
C CYS A 355 10.17 13.52 -23.30
N LEU A 356 9.68 12.29 -23.50
CA LEU A 356 9.34 11.75 -24.82
C LEU A 356 8.18 12.56 -25.41
N GLY A 357 8.30 12.99 -26.65
CA GLY A 357 7.25 13.68 -27.38
C GLY A 357 7.15 13.20 -28.82
N ALA A 358 5.95 13.35 -29.39
CA ALA A 358 5.73 13.16 -30.82
C ALA A 358 6.00 14.49 -31.55
N ASP A 359 6.93 14.49 -32.50
CA ASP A 359 7.32 15.65 -33.32
C ASP A 359 6.34 15.86 -34.50
N GLY A 360 5.04 15.80 -34.21
CA GLY A 360 3.95 15.85 -35.19
C GLY A 360 2.81 14.88 -34.88
N THR A 361 1.67 15.07 -35.55
CA THR A 361 0.44 14.27 -35.34
C THR A 361 0.09 13.36 -36.51
N SER A 362 0.96 13.29 -37.52
CA SER A 362 0.78 12.42 -38.70
C SER A 362 1.55 11.10 -38.53
N PRO A 363 1.07 9.98 -39.12
CA PRO A 363 1.84 8.74 -39.17
C PRO A 363 3.23 8.96 -39.76
N GLY A 364 4.26 8.45 -39.09
CA GLY A 364 5.66 8.63 -39.46
C GLY A 364 6.37 9.76 -38.72
N ALA A 365 5.65 10.59 -37.95
CA ALA A 365 6.27 11.61 -37.11
C ALA A 365 7.20 10.97 -36.06
N LYS A 366 8.30 11.66 -35.77
CA LYS A 366 9.37 11.13 -34.92
C LYS A 366 8.95 11.11 -33.45
N ALA A 367 9.40 10.10 -32.71
CA ALA A 367 9.40 10.16 -31.25
C ALA A 367 10.75 10.75 -30.79
N ILE A 368 10.73 11.92 -30.15
CA ILE A 368 11.91 12.70 -29.76
C ILE A 368 11.95 12.94 -28.26
N ILE A 369 13.11 13.26 -27.70
CA ILE A 369 13.21 13.87 -26.37
C ILE A 369 13.28 15.40 -26.46
N GLY A 370 12.70 16.09 -25.49
CA GLY A 370 12.86 17.53 -25.27
C GLY A 370 12.71 17.87 -23.80
N ASP A 371 12.97 19.11 -23.39
CA ASP A 371 12.66 19.57 -22.04
C ASP A 371 11.18 19.29 -21.71
N CYS A 372 10.91 18.83 -20.49
CA CYS A 372 9.55 18.56 -20.07
C CYS A 372 8.76 19.87 -19.97
N THR A 373 7.82 20.09 -20.90
CA THR A 373 6.97 21.30 -20.94
C THR A 373 5.57 21.06 -20.36
N GLY A 374 5.17 19.79 -20.21
CA GLY A 374 3.80 19.41 -19.84
C GLY A 374 2.80 19.51 -21.00
N GLY A 375 3.25 19.98 -22.17
CA GLY A 375 2.39 20.21 -23.33
C GLY A 375 1.83 18.91 -23.95
N PRO A 376 0.72 18.98 -24.69
CA PRO A 376 0.03 17.81 -25.24
C PRO A 376 0.93 16.89 -26.10
N ALA A 377 1.88 17.45 -26.83
CA ALA A 377 2.83 16.68 -27.67
C ALA A 377 3.70 15.69 -26.88
N GLN A 378 3.83 15.86 -25.56
CA GLN A 378 4.61 15.00 -24.66
C GLN A 378 3.73 14.06 -23.81
N GLN A 379 2.44 14.00 -24.08
CA GLN A 379 1.49 13.19 -23.31
C GLN A 379 1.19 11.87 -24.01
N TRP A 380 1.24 10.77 -23.24
CA TRP A 380 1.10 9.41 -23.71
C TRP A 380 0.12 8.62 -22.82
N ASN A 381 -0.75 7.82 -23.44
CA ASN A 381 -1.50 6.79 -22.74
C ASN A 381 -0.73 5.47 -22.84
N THR A 382 -0.37 4.89 -21.71
CA THR A 382 0.17 3.52 -21.64
C THR A 382 -0.99 2.56 -21.40
N ASN A 383 -1.31 1.72 -22.37
CA ASN A 383 -2.52 0.92 -22.39
C ASN A 383 -2.28 -0.51 -21.90
N ALA A 384 -3.33 -1.17 -21.41
CA ALA A 384 -3.26 -2.53 -20.89
C ALA A 384 -2.93 -3.58 -21.97
N ASP A 385 -3.18 -3.27 -23.24
CA ASP A 385 -2.85 -4.10 -24.39
C ASP A 385 -1.36 -4.00 -24.83
N GLY A 386 -0.55 -3.26 -24.07
CA GLY A 386 0.86 -3.03 -24.34
C GLY A 386 1.15 -1.90 -25.32
N THR A 387 0.13 -1.25 -25.91
CA THR A 387 0.35 -0.09 -26.77
C THR A 387 0.65 1.17 -25.96
N VAL A 388 1.41 2.10 -26.54
CA VAL A 388 1.62 3.44 -25.99
C VAL A 388 1.11 4.44 -27.01
N THR A 389 0.02 5.15 -26.73
CA THR A 389 -0.62 6.06 -27.68
C THR A 389 -0.36 7.53 -27.37
N SER A 390 -0.04 8.30 -28.40
CA SER A 390 0.09 9.75 -28.32
C SER A 390 -1.27 10.36 -28.01
N VAL A 391 -1.40 11.09 -26.90
CA VAL A 391 -2.66 11.78 -26.53
C VAL A 391 -3.19 12.71 -27.62
N PRO A 392 -2.38 13.56 -28.29
CA PRO A 392 -2.91 14.51 -29.26
C PRO A 392 -3.34 13.89 -30.60
N SER A 393 -2.81 12.73 -30.98
CA SER A 393 -3.07 12.12 -32.29
C SER A 393 -3.80 10.78 -32.24
N GLY A 394 -3.79 10.10 -31.09
CA GLY A 394 -4.26 8.72 -30.94
C GLY A 394 -3.35 7.66 -31.58
N LEU A 395 -2.25 8.07 -32.23
CA LEU A 395 -1.32 7.15 -32.90
C LEU A 395 -0.46 6.36 -31.89
N CYS A 396 -0.04 5.17 -32.28
CA CYS A 396 0.76 4.27 -31.46
C CYS A 396 2.26 4.55 -31.62
N LEU A 397 3.00 4.48 -30.52
CA LEU A 397 4.46 4.41 -30.52
C LEU A 397 4.90 3.13 -31.23
N ASP A 398 5.76 3.25 -32.23
CA ASP A 398 6.02 2.21 -33.22
C ASP A 398 7.52 2.11 -33.52
N ALA A 399 8.07 0.90 -33.49
CA ALA A 399 9.37 0.61 -34.05
C ALA A 399 9.26 0.55 -35.58
N SER A 400 9.81 1.58 -36.25
CA SER A 400 9.53 1.88 -37.66
C SER A 400 9.78 0.69 -38.57
N GLY A 401 8.79 0.38 -39.42
CA GLY A 401 8.86 -0.72 -40.38
C GLY A 401 8.96 -2.11 -39.74
N ALA A 402 8.57 -2.24 -38.46
CA ALA A 402 8.79 -3.43 -37.64
C ALA A 402 10.27 -3.85 -37.55
N GLY A 403 11.19 -2.90 -37.72
CA GLY A 403 12.62 -3.14 -37.57
C GLY A 403 12.97 -3.66 -36.18
N THR A 404 13.89 -4.60 -36.10
CA THR A 404 14.31 -5.22 -34.84
C THR A 404 15.72 -4.83 -34.43
N GLY A 405 16.55 -4.29 -35.32
CA GLY A 405 17.96 -4.00 -35.04
C GLY A 405 18.19 -2.73 -34.22
N ASN A 406 19.35 -2.65 -33.56
CA ASN A 406 19.84 -1.43 -32.92
C ASN A 406 19.87 -0.26 -33.94
N GLY A 407 19.35 0.89 -33.52
CA GLY A 407 19.22 2.08 -34.37
C GLY A 407 17.93 2.13 -35.18
N THR A 408 17.03 1.13 -35.05
CA THR A 408 15.68 1.22 -35.65
C THR A 408 14.95 2.44 -35.05
N PRO A 409 14.53 3.44 -35.85
CA PRO A 409 13.90 4.64 -35.33
C PRO A 409 12.54 4.33 -34.69
N VAL A 410 12.24 4.99 -33.58
CA VAL A 410 10.88 4.98 -33.01
C VAL A 410 10.11 6.19 -33.53
N ILE A 411 8.87 5.95 -33.93
CA ILE A 411 7.96 6.92 -34.53
C ILE A 411 6.58 6.79 -33.89
N VAL A 412 5.63 7.64 -34.30
CA VAL A 412 4.20 7.39 -34.13
C VAL A 412 3.60 6.89 -35.43
N TRP A 413 2.73 5.89 -35.37
CA TRP A 413 2.10 5.29 -36.54
C TRP A 413 0.64 4.90 -36.26
N THR A 414 -0.13 4.65 -37.31
CA THR A 414 -1.50 4.12 -37.20
C THR A 414 -1.47 2.84 -36.38
N CYS A 415 -2.27 2.78 -35.31
CA CYS A 415 -2.37 1.61 -34.46
C CYS A 415 -2.85 0.40 -35.27
N ASN A 416 -2.01 -0.62 -35.37
CA ASN A 416 -2.28 -1.87 -36.06
C ASN A 416 -2.14 -3.09 -35.13
N HIS A 417 -1.83 -2.85 -33.84
CA HIS A 417 -1.65 -3.85 -32.80
C HIS A 417 -0.57 -4.91 -33.10
N GLY A 418 0.31 -4.65 -34.06
CA GLY A 418 1.47 -5.47 -34.34
C GLY A 418 2.46 -5.46 -33.18
N ALA A 419 3.28 -6.50 -33.06
CA ALA A 419 4.26 -6.61 -31.98
C ALA A 419 5.30 -5.46 -31.96
N ASN A 420 5.50 -4.78 -33.09
CA ASN A 420 6.36 -3.59 -33.18
C ASN A 420 5.74 -2.33 -32.53
N GLN A 421 4.46 -2.37 -32.16
CA GLN A 421 3.74 -1.32 -31.41
C GLN A 421 3.43 -1.72 -29.96
N GLN A 422 3.87 -2.90 -29.52
CA GLN A 422 3.67 -3.40 -28.17
C GLN A 422 4.95 -3.20 -27.35
N TRP A 423 4.79 -2.70 -26.12
CA TRP A 423 5.87 -2.27 -25.25
C TRP A 423 5.67 -2.80 -23.83
N ASN A 424 6.60 -3.65 -23.39
CA ASN A 424 6.65 -4.14 -22.02
C ASN A 424 7.39 -3.15 -21.13
N ARG A 425 6.83 -2.85 -19.95
CA ARG A 425 7.47 -2.02 -18.93
C ARG A 425 8.21 -2.93 -17.95
N THR A 426 9.54 -2.84 -17.90
CA THR A 426 10.42 -3.79 -17.15
C THR A 426 11.61 -3.13 -16.45
#